data_AF-A0A7L8V0I6-F1
#
_entry.id   AF-A0A7L8V0I6-F1
#
_cell.length_a   1.000
_cell.length_b   1.000
_cell.length_c   1.000
_cell.angle_alpha   90.00
_cell.angle_beta   90.00
_cell.angle_gamma   90.00
#
_symmetry.space_group_name_H-M   'P 1'
#
loop_
_entity.id
_entity.type
_entity.pdbx_description
1 polymer ?
#
loop_
_entity_poly.entity_id
_entity_poly.type
_entity_poly.pdbx_seq_one_letter_code
_entity_poly.pdbx_strand_id
1 'polypeptide(L)'
;MKNPQQFFKAQTNQVINKSTESFGQFKQFLFAPNLLTFVISVVVGNSFGATVKELVNTVSGVLAFVHLWLFSKSHVMNYTFITKPFGAFFNSLITMIFIAFIVFYTIKFINDTLIVNSVDKWGYNQAHADALKLQQQNEKTIALQHQILEQLKKHND
;
A
#
# COMPACT_ATOMS: atom_id res chain seq x y z
N MET A 1 37.63 -20.24 -37.89
CA MET A 1 36.17 -20.44 -37.82
C MET A 1 35.75 -20.26 -36.37
N LYS A 2 34.98 -19.21 -36.03
CA LYS A 2 34.62 -18.90 -34.63
C LYS A 2 33.64 -19.95 -34.10
N ASN A 3 33.92 -20.44 -32.89
CA ASN A 3 33.23 -21.56 -32.26
C ASN A 3 31.74 -21.21 -32.00
N PRO A 4 30.76 -21.96 -32.53
CA PRO A 4 29.32 -21.65 -32.40
C PRO A 4 28.88 -21.48 -30.95
N GLN A 5 29.45 -22.27 -30.03
CA GLN A 5 29.11 -22.22 -28.60
C GLN A 5 29.50 -20.91 -27.91
N GLN A 6 30.51 -20.18 -28.40
CA GLN A 6 30.88 -18.86 -27.85
C GLN A 6 29.90 -17.77 -28.28
N PHE A 7 29.35 -17.87 -29.50
CA PHE A 7 28.31 -16.98 -29.98
C PHE A 7 27.02 -17.13 -29.19
N PHE A 8 26.59 -18.37 -28.89
CA PHE A 8 25.41 -18.60 -28.05
C PHE A 8 25.62 -18.08 -26.63
N LYS A 9 26.75 -18.38 -25.97
CA LYS A 9 27.03 -17.88 -24.61
C LYS A 9 27.11 -16.35 -24.54
N ALA A 10 27.68 -15.68 -25.54
CA ALA A 10 27.73 -14.22 -25.59
C ALA A 10 26.32 -13.61 -25.75
N GLN A 11 25.45 -14.23 -26.55
CA GLN A 11 24.07 -13.78 -26.74
C GLN A 11 23.21 -14.03 -25.49
N THR A 12 23.39 -15.17 -24.81
CA THR A 12 22.67 -15.46 -23.54
C THR A 12 23.07 -14.47 -22.44
N ASN A 13 24.36 -14.16 -22.30
CA ASN A 13 24.84 -13.19 -21.30
C ASN A 13 24.38 -11.75 -21.59
N GLN A 14 24.22 -11.37 -22.86
CA GLN A 14 23.65 -10.07 -23.24
C GLN A 14 22.16 -9.97 -22.88
N VAL A 15 21.39 -11.03 -23.14
CA VAL A 15 19.95 -11.06 -22.82
C VAL A 15 19.72 -11.08 -21.30
N ILE A 16 20.53 -11.83 -20.54
CA ILE A 16 20.45 -11.89 -19.07
C ILE A 16 20.85 -10.56 -18.43
N ASN A 17 21.90 -9.88 -18.91
CA ASN A 17 22.25 -8.54 -18.39
C ASN A 17 21.14 -7.52 -18.67
N LYS A 18 20.60 -7.50 -19.89
CA LYS A 18 19.51 -6.59 -20.27
C LYS A 18 18.22 -6.85 -19.49
N SER A 19 17.89 -8.11 -19.19
CA SER A 19 16.74 -8.45 -18.34
C SER A 19 16.96 -8.07 -16.87
N THR A 20 18.20 -8.16 -16.37
CA THR A 20 18.55 -7.76 -15.01
C THR A 20 18.45 -6.24 -14.83
N GLU A 21 18.90 -5.46 -15.82
CA GLU A 21 18.69 -4.01 -15.86
C GLU A 21 17.20 -3.63 -15.91
N SER A 22 16.41 -4.33 -16.72
CA SER A 22 14.96 -4.07 -16.86
C SER A 22 14.22 -4.35 -15.53
N PHE A 23 14.59 -5.40 -14.82
CA PHE A 23 14.01 -5.71 -13.51
C PHE A 23 14.42 -4.68 -12.44
N GLY A 24 15.65 -4.17 -12.50
CA GLY A 24 16.12 -3.07 -11.64
C GLY A 24 15.33 -1.77 -11.87
N GLN A 25 15.07 -1.41 -13.12
CA GLN A 25 14.25 -0.24 -13.47
C GLN A 25 12.79 -0.43 -13.04
N PHE A 26 12.22 -1.62 -13.22
CA PHE A 26 10.88 -1.93 -12.75
C PHE A 26 10.76 -1.83 -11.22
N LYS A 27 11.76 -2.35 -10.50
CA LYS A 27 11.87 -2.20 -9.05
C LYS A 27 11.86 -0.72 -8.65
N GLN A 28 12.68 0.12 -9.30
CA GLN A 28 12.72 1.56 -9.04
C GLN A 28 11.40 2.26 -9.38
N PHE A 29 10.72 1.86 -10.45
CA PHE A 29 9.42 2.40 -10.82
C PHE A 29 8.35 2.07 -9.77
N LEU A 30 8.26 0.82 -9.32
CA LEU A 30 7.32 0.42 -8.25
C LEU A 30 7.60 1.14 -6.93
N PHE A 31 8.88 1.41 -6.64
CA PHE A 31 9.31 2.18 -5.47
C PHE A 31 9.40 3.68 -5.70
N ALA A 32 8.87 4.17 -6.81
CA ALA A 32 8.75 5.60 -7.01
C ALA A 32 7.92 6.21 -5.88
N PRO A 33 8.26 7.43 -5.42
CA PRO A 33 7.50 8.13 -4.40
C PRO A 33 6.00 8.13 -4.74
N ASN A 34 5.17 7.72 -3.79
CA ASN A 34 3.70 7.72 -3.84
C ASN A 34 3.03 6.69 -4.79
N LEU A 35 3.74 6.01 -5.69
CA LEU A 35 3.10 5.07 -6.62
C LEU A 35 2.52 3.85 -5.88
N LEU A 36 3.32 3.23 -5.00
CA LEU A 36 2.89 2.04 -4.25
C LEU A 36 1.64 2.33 -3.40
N THR A 37 1.63 3.48 -2.72
CA THR A 37 0.49 3.95 -1.92
C THR A 37 -0.74 4.19 -2.78
N PHE A 38 -0.58 4.76 -3.98
CA PHE A 38 -1.67 4.97 -4.93
C PHE A 38 -2.28 3.64 -5.38
N VAL A 39 -1.45 2.69 -5.81
CA VAL A 39 -1.91 1.36 -6.25
C VAL A 39 -2.67 0.64 -5.14
N ILE A 40 -2.14 0.63 -3.92
CA ILE A 40 -2.80 0.03 -2.76
C ILE A 40 -4.16 0.69 -2.52
N SER A 41 -4.22 2.01 -2.57
CA SER A 41 -5.46 2.78 -2.36
C SER A 41 -6.53 2.41 -3.38
N VAL A 42 -6.17 2.30 -4.66
CA VAL A 42 -7.11 1.92 -5.73
C VAL A 42 -7.62 0.48 -5.55
N VAL A 43 -6.73 -0.47 -5.24
CA VAL A 43 -7.09 -1.88 -5.08
C VAL A 43 -8.01 -2.09 -3.88
N VAL A 44 -7.64 -1.54 -2.72
CA VAL A 44 -8.45 -1.65 -1.49
C VAL A 44 -9.77 -0.88 -1.66
N GLY A 45 -9.73 0.32 -2.25
CA GLY A 45 -10.92 1.13 -2.50
C GLY A 45 -11.93 0.46 -3.43
N ASN A 46 -11.47 -0.22 -4.48
CA ASN A 46 -12.35 -0.99 -5.36
C ASN A 46 -13.04 -2.15 -4.63
N SER A 47 -12.28 -2.90 -3.82
CA SER A 47 -12.83 -4.01 -3.04
C SER A 47 -13.83 -3.55 -1.97
N PHE A 48 -13.50 -2.48 -1.27
CA PHE A 48 -14.39 -1.85 -0.30
C PHE A 48 -15.68 -1.36 -0.99
N GLY A 49 -15.54 -0.67 -2.13
CA GLY A 49 -16.68 -0.22 -2.93
C GLY A 49 -17.60 -1.35 -3.39
N ALA A 50 -17.04 -2.49 -3.82
CA ALA A 50 -17.81 -3.68 -4.17
C ALA A 50 -18.62 -4.23 -2.97
N THR A 51 -18.01 -4.24 -1.79
CA THR A 51 -18.68 -4.69 -0.55
C THR A 51 -19.82 -3.75 -0.15
N VAL A 52 -19.59 -2.43 -0.23
CA VAL A 52 -20.64 -1.42 0.01
C VAL A 52 -21.78 -1.58 -0.99
N LYS A 53 -21.49 -1.87 -2.27
CA LYS A 53 -22.50 -2.11 -3.29
C LYS A 53 -23.36 -3.34 -2.96
N GLU A 54 -22.77 -4.46 -2.54
CA GLU A 54 -23.52 -5.65 -2.14
C GLU A 54 -24.33 -5.44 -0.85
N LEU A 55 -23.85 -4.59 0.07
CA LEU A 55 -24.61 -4.18 1.24
C LEU A 55 -25.86 -3.40 0.82
N VAL A 56 -25.71 -2.40 -0.06
CA VAL A 56 -26.83 -1.62 -0.60
C VAL A 56 -27.81 -2.53 -1.34
N ASN A 57 -27.31 -3.49 -2.12
CA ASN A 57 -28.14 -4.48 -2.81
C ASN A 57 -28.92 -5.38 -1.83
N THR A 58 -28.31 -5.74 -0.70
CA THR A 58 -28.97 -6.52 0.36
C THR A 58 -30.10 -5.74 1.01
N VAL A 59 -29.87 -4.48 1.37
CA VAL A 59 -30.91 -3.59 1.91
C VAL A 59 -32.03 -3.39 0.89
N SER A 60 -31.69 -3.19 -0.38
CA SER A 60 -32.65 -3.06 -1.47
C SER A 60 -33.51 -4.33 -1.64
N GLY A 61 -32.91 -5.52 -1.58
CA GLY A 61 -33.62 -6.79 -1.64
C GLY A 61 -34.62 -6.98 -0.49
N VAL A 62 -34.26 -6.55 0.72
CA VAL A 62 -35.17 -6.55 1.88
C VAL A 62 -36.32 -5.57 1.67
N LEU A 63 -36.06 -4.36 1.18
CA LEU A 63 -37.11 -3.38 0.86
C LEU A 63 -38.07 -3.92 -0.21
N ALA A 64 -37.53 -4.54 -1.27
CA ALA A 64 -38.31 -5.15 -2.33
C ALA A 64 -39.19 -6.29 -1.80
N PHE A 65 -38.66 -7.12 -0.90
CA PHE A 65 -39.43 -8.16 -0.23
C PHE A 65 -40.59 -7.59 0.59
N VAL A 66 -40.34 -6.56 1.41
CA VAL A 66 -41.39 -5.90 2.21
C VAL A 66 -42.46 -5.29 1.30
N HIS A 67 -42.06 -4.65 0.19
CA HIS A 67 -42.97 -4.10 -0.79
C HIS A 67 -43.84 -5.20 -1.44
N LEU A 68 -43.24 -6.29 -1.90
CA LEU A 68 -43.96 -7.43 -2.48
C LEU A 68 -44.92 -8.07 -1.47
N TRP A 69 -44.53 -8.17 -0.20
CA TRP A 69 -45.36 -8.72 0.86
C TRP A 69 -46.57 -7.82 1.17
N LEU A 70 -46.41 -6.50 1.24
CA LEU A 70 -47.50 -5.56 1.50
C LEU A 70 -48.50 -5.44 0.33
N PHE A 71 -48.03 -5.49 -0.92
CA PHE A 71 -48.86 -5.22 -2.10
C PHE A 71 -49.32 -6.46 -2.86
N SER A 72 -48.81 -7.66 -2.53
CA SER A 72 -49.21 -8.91 -3.19
C SER A 72 -50.48 -9.51 -2.60
N LYS A 73 -51.50 -9.72 -3.43
CA LYS A 73 -52.80 -10.30 -3.04
C LYS A 73 -52.73 -11.73 -2.50
N SER A 74 -51.64 -12.45 -2.74
CA SER A 74 -51.46 -13.84 -2.27
C SER A 74 -50.39 -13.98 -1.17
N HIS A 75 -49.80 -12.89 -0.67
CA HIS A 75 -48.78 -12.89 0.40
C HIS A 75 -47.71 -13.99 0.24
N VAL A 76 -47.30 -14.27 -1.00
CA VAL A 76 -46.34 -15.34 -1.30
C VAL A 76 -44.97 -14.93 -0.79
N MET A 77 -44.51 -15.59 0.27
CA MET A 77 -43.22 -15.37 0.92
C MET A 77 -42.09 -15.92 0.03
N ASN A 78 -41.58 -15.09 -0.88
CA ASN A 78 -40.44 -15.47 -1.71
C ASN A 78 -39.12 -15.05 -1.04
N TYR A 79 -38.57 -15.95 -0.23
CA TYR A 79 -37.29 -15.76 0.48
C TYR A 79 -36.08 -15.60 -0.46
N THR A 80 -36.24 -15.85 -1.76
CA THR A 80 -35.18 -15.68 -2.77
C THR A 80 -34.70 -14.23 -2.87
N PHE A 81 -35.59 -13.25 -2.62
CA PHE A 81 -35.25 -11.82 -2.67
C PHE A 81 -34.33 -11.36 -1.54
N ILE A 82 -34.25 -12.13 -0.45
CA ILE A 82 -33.41 -11.82 0.72
C ILE A 82 -32.16 -12.70 0.76
N THR A 83 -32.33 -14.00 0.53
CA THR A 83 -31.26 -15.00 0.68
C THR A 83 -30.12 -14.79 -0.32
N LYS A 84 -30.44 -14.43 -1.56
CA LYS A 84 -29.43 -14.25 -2.62
C LYS A 84 -28.55 -13.00 -2.41
N PRO A 85 -29.09 -11.79 -2.17
CA PRO A 85 -28.27 -10.62 -1.87
C PRO A 85 -27.44 -10.78 -0.58
N PHE A 86 -28.02 -11.39 0.46
CA PHE A 86 -27.32 -11.63 1.72
C PHE A 86 -26.11 -12.55 1.53
N GLY A 87 -26.26 -13.65 0.77
CA GLY A 87 -25.13 -14.52 0.42
C GLY A 87 -24.04 -13.79 -0.39
N ALA A 88 -24.44 -12.92 -1.32
CA ALA A 88 -23.50 -12.12 -2.11
C ALA A 88 -22.72 -11.11 -1.26
N PHE A 89 -23.38 -10.45 -0.30
CA PHE A 89 -22.74 -9.54 0.64
C PHE A 89 -21.70 -10.25 1.51
N PHE A 90 -22.03 -11.40 2.09
CA PHE A 90 -21.06 -12.17 2.90
C PHE A 90 -19.85 -12.60 2.09
N ASN A 91 -20.04 -13.05 0.85
CA ASN A 91 -18.94 -13.40 -0.05
C ASN A 91 -18.04 -12.19 -0.36
N SER A 92 -18.65 -11.04 -0.64
CA SER A 92 -17.92 -9.79 -0.91
C SER A 92 -17.13 -9.32 0.32
N LEU A 93 -17.72 -9.40 1.51
CA LEU A 93 -17.07 -9.05 2.77
C LEU A 93 -15.84 -9.92 3.04
N ILE A 94 -15.97 -11.24 2.86
CA ILE A 94 -14.84 -12.18 2.99
C ILE A 94 -13.74 -11.83 1.98
N THR A 95 -14.11 -11.58 0.72
CA THR A 95 -13.17 -11.20 -0.33
C THR A 95 -12.40 -9.93 0.02
N MET A 96 -13.06 -8.92 0.58
CA MET A 96 -12.43 -7.68 1.02
C MET A 96 -11.42 -7.90 2.15
N ILE A 97 -11.75 -8.75 3.12
CA ILE A 97 -10.83 -9.12 4.19
C ILE A 97 -9.59 -9.83 3.63
N PHE A 98 -9.77 -10.76 2.67
CA PHE A 98 -8.65 -11.42 2.02
C PHE A 98 -7.77 -10.43 1.23
N ILE A 99 -8.36 -9.48 0.51
CA ILE A 99 -7.60 -8.45 -0.22
C ILE A 99 -6.80 -7.59 0.77
N ALA A 100 -7.41 -7.16 1.88
CA ALA A 100 -6.72 -6.41 2.91
C ALA A 100 -5.55 -7.21 3.52
N PHE A 101 -5.75 -8.51 3.76
CA PHE A 101 -4.72 -9.40 4.27
C PHE A 101 -3.55 -9.54 3.28
N ILE A 102 -3.83 -9.82 2.01
CA ILE A 102 -2.80 -9.95 0.96
C ILE A 102 -2.01 -8.64 0.82
N VAL A 103 -2.69 -7.49 0.83
CA VAL A 103 -2.05 -6.18 0.78
C VAL A 103 -1.11 -5.98 1.97
N PHE A 104 -1.55 -6.31 3.18
CA PHE A 104 -0.73 -6.22 4.38
C PHE A 104 0.56 -7.06 4.28
N TYR A 105 0.43 -8.33 3.86
CA TYR A 105 1.60 -9.19 3.68
C TYR A 105 2.51 -8.71 2.55
N THR A 106 1.95 -8.14 1.48
CA THR A 106 2.72 -7.57 0.37
C THR A 106 3.58 -6.40 0.86
N ILE A 107 3.00 -5.48 1.63
CA ILE A 107 3.73 -4.35 2.23
C ILE A 107 4.85 -4.86 3.14
N LYS A 108 4.54 -5.84 3.99
CA LYS A 108 5.55 -6.44 4.88
C LYS A 108 6.69 -7.09 4.09
N PHE A 109 6.37 -7.87 3.07
CA PHE A 109 7.36 -8.52 2.21
C PHE A 109 8.27 -7.50 1.53
N ILE A 110 7.69 -6.41 1.01
CA ILE A 110 8.43 -5.29 0.42
C ILE A 110 9.39 -4.65 1.44
N ASN A 111 8.89 -4.32 2.63
CA ASN A 111 9.66 -3.65 3.67
C ASN A 111 10.81 -4.50 4.22
N ASP A 112 10.65 -5.82 4.25
CA ASP A 112 11.66 -6.74 4.80
C ASP A 112 12.65 -7.24 3.72
N THR A 113 12.22 -7.38 2.45
CA THR A 113 13.03 -8.01 1.39
C THR A 113 13.64 -7.00 0.42
N LEU A 114 12.90 -5.96 0.04
CA LEU A 114 13.27 -5.08 -1.06
C LEU A 114 13.94 -3.78 -0.59
N ILE A 115 13.71 -3.39 0.66
CA ILE A 115 14.17 -2.15 1.27
C ILE A 115 15.18 -2.47 2.37
N VAL A 116 16.46 -2.19 2.11
CA VAL A 116 17.56 -2.46 3.06
C VAL A 116 17.78 -1.28 4.02
N ASN A 117 17.54 -0.04 3.58
CA ASN A 117 17.75 1.15 4.40
C ASN A 117 16.52 1.48 5.26
N SER A 118 16.73 1.83 6.53
CA SER A 118 15.64 2.17 7.45
C SER A 118 14.88 3.45 7.07
N VAL A 119 15.53 4.38 6.36
CA VAL A 119 14.94 5.66 5.91
C VAL A 119 13.96 5.46 4.74
N ASP A 120 14.17 4.41 3.95
CA ASP A 120 13.37 4.12 2.76
C ASP A 120 12.19 3.19 3.07
N LYS A 121 12.05 2.71 4.32
CA LYS A 121 10.96 1.80 4.70
C LYS A 121 9.62 2.47 4.45
N TRP A 122 8.73 1.76 3.77
CA TRP A 122 7.40 2.27 3.50
C TRP A 122 6.63 2.44 4.82
N GLY A 123 6.12 3.65 5.06
CA GLY A 123 5.55 4.06 6.34
C GLY A 123 6.54 4.74 7.31
N TYR A 124 7.82 4.89 6.93
CA TYR A 124 8.75 5.75 7.65
C TYR A 124 8.41 7.22 7.36
N ASN A 125 7.98 7.96 8.38
CA ASN A 125 7.68 9.38 8.26
C ASN A 125 8.99 10.18 8.17
N GLN A 126 9.59 10.23 6.99
CA GLN A 126 10.83 10.96 6.70
C GLN A 126 10.74 12.41 7.19
N ALA A 127 9.59 13.05 7.01
CA ALA A 127 9.31 14.40 7.51
C ALA A 127 9.43 14.54 9.04
N HIS A 128 9.00 13.55 9.82
CA HIS A 128 9.09 13.61 11.29
C HIS A 128 10.51 13.32 11.76
N ALA A 129 11.19 12.34 11.13
CA ALA A 129 12.58 12.04 11.42
C ALA A 129 13.50 13.23 11.11
N ASP A 130 13.24 13.94 10.01
CA ASP A 130 14.01 15.12 9.63
C ASP A 130 13.67 16.32 10.52
N ALA A 131 12.41 16.50 10.94
CA ALA A 131 12.04 17.50 11.93
C ALA A 131 12.76 17.32 13.28
N LEU A 132 12.87 16.08 13.77
CA LEU A 132 13.62 15.74 14.99
C LEU A 132 15.12 16.03 14.84
N LYS A 133 15.72 15.68 13.70
CA LYS A 133 17.13 15.98 13.43
C LYS A 133 17.39 17.50 13.38
N LEU A 134 16.51 18.25 12.72
CA LEU A 134 16.57 19.71 12.66
C LEU A 134 16.45 20.33 14.06
N GLN A 135 15.54 19.82 14.89
CA GLN A 135 15.38 20.29 16.27
C GLN A 135 16.65 20.02 17.09
N GLN A 136 17.21 18.81 17.02
CA GLN A 136 18.47 18.46 17.69
C GLN A 136 19.65 19.31 17.18
N GLN A 137 19.69 19.62 15.89
CA GLN A 137 20.73 20.47 15.31
C GLN A 137 20.60 21.92 15.78
N ASN A 138 19.38 22.43 15.90
CA ASN A 138 19.10 23.76 16.44
C ASN A 138 19.51 23.84 17.92
N GLU A 139 19.16 22.85 18.74
CA GLU A 139 19.59 22.77 20.15
C GLU A 139 21.12 22.74 20.28
N LYS A 140 21.81 21.93 19.47
CA LYS A 140 23.28 21.89 19.43
C LYS A 140 23.88 23.23 19.03
N THR A 141 23.27 23.91 18.07
CA THR A 141 23.73 25.22 17.60
C THR A 141 23.60 26.27 18.71
N ILE A 142 22.49 26.27 19.43
CA ILE A 142 22.27 27.15 20.59
C ILE A 142 23.29 26.83 21.70
N ALA A 143 23.54 25.55 21.98
CA ALA A 143 24.54 25.14 22.96
C ALA A 143 25.97 25.58 22.59
N LEU A 144 26.35 25.44 21.32
CA LEU A 144 27.63 25.93 20.79
C LEU A 144 27.75 27.45 20.91
N GLN A 145 26.69 28.19 20.60
CA GLN A 145 26.67 29.65 20.78
C GLN A 145 26.88 30.03 22.26
N HIS A 146 26.20 29.33 23.18
CA HIS A 146 26.40 29.53 24.61
C HIS A 146 27.84 29.23 25.05
N GLN A 147 28.44 28.13 24.56
CA GLN A 147 29.84 27.81 24.85
C GLN A 147 30.81 28.88 24.35
N ILE A 148 30.59 29.41 23.14
CA ILE A 148 31.41 30.50 22.60
C ILE A 148 31.30 31.75 23.48
N LEU A 149 30.09 32.13 23.91
CA LEU A 149 29.88 33.28 24.79
C LEU A 149 30.55 33.09 26.17
N GLU A 150 30.48 31.89 26.75
CA GLU A 150 31.17 31.60 28.02
C GLU A 150 32.69 31.64 27.87
N GLN A 151 33.23 31.11 26.77
CA GLN A 151 34.67 31.17 26.50
C GLN A 151 35.14 32.62 26.31
N LEU A 152 34.37 33.45 25.60
CA LEU A 152 34.68 34.87 25.45
C LEU A 152 34.66 35.61 26.79
N LYS A 153 33.70 35.30 27.67
CA LYS A 153 33.62 35.93 28.99
C LYS A 153 34.81 35.54 29.89
N LYS A 154 35.20 34.26 29.89
CA LYS A 154 36.38 33.77 30.63
C LYS A 154 37.72 34.32 30.12
N HIS A 155 37.77 34.78 28.87
CA HIS A 155 39.00 35.32 28.27
C HIS A 155 39.09 36.85 28.37
N ASN A 156 37.98 37.52 28.72
CA ASN A 156 37.90 38.97 28.86
C ASN A 156 37.93 39.44 30.35
N ASP A 157 38.03 38.49 31.28
CA ASP A 157 38.38 38.69 32.70
C ASP A 157 39.85 38.26 32.91
#